data_AF-A0A2T2YFS6-F1
#
_entry.id   AF-A0A2T2YFS6-F1
#
_cell.length_a   1.000
_cell.length_b   1.000
_cell.length_c   1.000
_cell.angle_alpha   90.00
_cell.angle_beta   90.00
_cell.angle_gamma   90.00
#
_symmetry.space_group_name_H-M   'P 1'
#
loop_
_entity.id
_entity.type
_entity.pdbx_description
1 polymer ?
#
loop_
_entity_poly.entity_id
_entity_poly.type
_entity_poly.pdbx_seq_one_letter_code
_entity_poly.pdbx_strand_id
1 'polypeptide(L)'
;MKMDLMFTGKKGISGGLIMSFYGNKLKQEYHLFTSRDQNSAPPTMLLGVGVNKFIFQQEHREFNLQLAVCYAIQNITPKLNESDQEWTQLEGFSPGLVANYLVKIGKDKVGYYYGSPLLRNNYLNFHGAIRPVFFHLKQASGLMLELEISYRMGLHAVSEYKLKP
;
A
#
# COMPACT_ATOMS: atom_id res chain seq x y z
N MET A 1 -7.10 -5.32 -0.31
CA MET A 1 -7.23 -4.04 -1.05
C MET A 1 -6.08 -3.16 -0.65
N LYS A 2 -5.41 -2.49 -1.59
CA LYS A 2 -4.27 -1.63 -1.32
C LYS A 2 -4.39 -0.33 -2.11
N MET A 3 -3.96 0.76 -1.49
CA MET A 3 -3.92 2.09 -2.08
C MET A 3 -2.60 2.76 -1.69
N ASP A 4 -1.82 3.14 -2.69
CA ASP A 4 -0.58 3.89 -2.54
C ASP A 4 -0.74 5.26 -3.20
N LEU A 5 -0.51 6.33 -2.44
CA LEU A 5 -0.45 7.70 -2.96
C LEU A 5 0.99 8.19 -2.86
N MET A 6 1.67 8.27 -4.00
CA MET A 6 3.10 8.57 -4.06
C MET A 6 3.38 9.86 -4.83
N PHE A 7 4.19 10.74 -4.26
CA PHE A 7 4.74 11.91 -4.95
C PHE A 7 6.16 11.60 -5.43
N THR A 8 6.37 11.65 -6.74
CA THR A 8 7.68 11.39 -7.36
C THR A 8 8.43 12.70 -7.55
N GLY A 9 9.57 12.83 -6.90
CA GLY A 9 10.47 13.96 -7.04
C GLY A 9 11.46 13.80 -8.19
N LYS A 10 12.37 14.78 -8.30
CA LYS A 10 13.50 14.71 -9.24
C LYS A 10 14.41 13.52 -8.90
N LYS A 11 15.09 12.96 -9.91
CA LYS A 11 16.02 11.81 -9.77
C LYS A 11 15.34 10.48 -9.40
N GLY A 12 14.03 10.34 -9.64
CA GLY A 12 13.32 9.07 -9.47
C GLY A 12 13.21 8.59 -8.03
N ILE A 13 13.24 9.51 -7.06
CA ILE A 13 12.92 9.22 -5.66
C ILE A 13 11.48 9.67 -5.42
N SER A 14 10.67 8.82 -4.80
CA SER A 14 9.29 9.16 -4.43
C SER A 14 9.03 8.88 -2.97
N GLY A 15 8.10 9.61 -2.40
CA GLY A 15 7.61 9.39 -1.04
C GLY A 15 6.10 9.55 -0.98
N GLY A 16 5.45 8.89 -0.03
CA GLY A 16 4.00 8.98 0.06
C GLY A 16 3.35 8.09 1.11
N LEU A 17 2.04 7.99 1.00
CA LEU A 17 1.17 7.26 1.92
C LEU A 17 0.86 5.86 1.38
N ILE A 18 0.76 4.90 2.29
CA ILE A 18 0.42 3.52 2.02
C ILE A 18 -0.75 3.15 2.92
N MET A 19 -1.78 2.57 2.31
CA MET A 19 -2.89 1.97 3.03
C MET A 19 -3.19 0.60 2.43
N SER A 20 -3.13 -0.44 3.26
CA SER A 20 -3.46 -1.81 2.85
C SER A 20 -4.47 -2.42 3.80
N PHE A 21 -5.39 -3.21 3.26
CA PHE A 21 -6.36 -4.01 3.99
C PHE A 21 -6.29 -5.46 3.52
N TYR A 22 -6.05 -6.36 4.46
CA TYR A 22 -5.94 -7.79 4.23
C TYR A 22 -7.03 -8.52 5.00
N GLY A 23 -7.86 -9.28 4.28
CA GLY A 23 -8.71 -10.29 4.90
C GLY A 23 -7.87 -11.53 5.17
N ASN A 24 -7.82 -11.99 6.42
CA ASN A 24 -7.13 -13.22 6.76
C ASN A 24 -8.12 -14.39 6.72
N LYS A 25 -7.83 -15.48 6.01
CA LYS A 25 -8.68 -16.68 6.03
C LYS A 25 -8.25 -17.70 7.09
N LEU A 26 -7.08 -17.52 7.70
CA LEU A 26 -6.56 -18.42 8.71
C LEU A 26 -7.25 -18.16 10.05
N LYS A 27 -7.95 -19.16 10.56
CA LYS A 27 -8.43 -19.18 11.94
C LYS A 27 -7.27 -19.59 12.83
N GLN A 28 -6.83 -18.68 13.68
CA GLN A 28 -5.90 -18.99 14.76
C GLN A 28 -6.52 -18.47 16.05
N GLU A 29 -6.66 -19.35 17.03
CA GLU A 29 -7.13 -18.94 18.35
C GLU A 29 -6.02 -18.13 19.03
N TYR A 30 -6.32 -16.87 19.32
CA TYR A 30 -5.45 -16.06 20.17
C TYR A 30 -5.81 -16.36 21.62
N HIS A 31 -4.83 -16.71 22.44
CA HIS A 31 -5.04 -16.87 23.88
C HIS A 31 -5.24 -15.50 24.53
N LEU A 32 -6.46 -14.95 24.39
CA LEU A 32 -6.88 -13.69 24.96
C LEU A 32 -7.77 -13.96 26.17
N PHE A 33 -7.61 -13.16 27.23
CA PHE A 33 -8.49 -13.19 28.40
C PHE A 33 -9.81 -12.47 28.07
N THR A 34 -10.58 -13.00 27.13
CA THR A 34 -11.90 -12.49 26.75
C THR A 34 -12.91 -13.62 26.68
N SER A 35 -14.13 -13.35 27.11
CA SER A 35 -15.28 -14.25 26.96
C SER A 35 -15.90 -14.18 25.56
N ARG A 36 -15.40 -13.29 24.69
CA ARG A 36 -15.97 -13.05 23.37
C ARG A 36 -15.45 -14.00 22.29
N ASP A 37 -16.37 -14.32 21.40
CA ASP A 37 -16.04 -14.99 20.14
C ASP A 37 -15.11 -14.11 19.31
N GLN A 38 -14.01 -14.70 18.88
CA GLN A 38 -13.05 -14.06 18.01
C GLN A 38 -13.57 -14.05 16.57
N ASN A 39 -13.21 -13.01 15.83
CA ASN A 39 -13.39 -12.98 14.40
C ASN A 39 -12.68 -14.20 13.80
N SER A 40 -13.44 -14.97 13.03
CA SER A 40 -12.88 -16.12 12.32
C SER A 40 -11.83 -15.77 11.27
N ALA A 41 -11.74 -14.48 10.92
CA ALA A 41 -10.93 -13.95 9.85
C ALA A 41 -10.57 -12.49 10.18
N PRO A 42 -9.77 -12.24 11.23
CA PRO A 42 -9.54 -10.90 11.73
C PRO A 42 -8.82 -10.07 10.66
N PRO A 43 -9.45 -9.01 10.14
CA PRO A 43 -8.85 -8.21 9.09
C PRO A 43 -7.66 -7.42 9.63
N THR A 44 -6.61 -7.31 8.82
CA THR A 44 -5.43 -6.51 9.13
C THR A 44 -5.40 -5.27 8.24
N MET A 45 -5.33 -4.10 8.86
CA MET A 45 -5.11 -2.83 8.19
C MET A 45 -3.67 -2.36 8.44
N LEU A 46 -2.97 -1.97 7.39
CA LEU A 46 -1.68 -1.31 7.45
C LEU A 46 -1.85 0.13 6.97
N LEU A 47 -1.39 1.09 7.77
CA LEU A 47 -1.37 2.50 7.40
C LEU A 47 0.03 3.05 7.65
N GLY A 48 0.60 3.77 6.69
CA GLY A 48 1.87 4.42 6.94
C GLY A 48 2.43 5.13 5.73
N VAL A 49 3.76 5.17 5.68
CA VAL A 49 4.51 5.90 4.66
C VAL A 49 5.49 4.99 3.94
N GLY A 50 5.82 5.36 2.71
CA GLY A 50 6.89 4.72 1.96
C GLY A 50 7.77 5.71 1.26
N VAL A 51 9.02 5.29 1.05
CA VAL A 51 9.97 5.94 0.17
C VAL A 51 10.38 4.91 -0.88
N ASN A 52 10.33 5.30 -2.15
CA ASN A 52 10.74 4.46 -3.24
C ASN A 52 11.81 5.12 -4.10
N LYS A 53 12.57 4.27 -4.79
CA LYS A 53 13.55 4.70 -5.79
C LYS A 53 13.37 3.87 -7.04
N PHE A 54 13.20 4.57 -8.16
CA PHE A 54 13.23 3.97 -9.48
C PHE A 54 14.66 3.52 -9.78
N ILE A 55 14.80 2.24 -10.14
CA ILE A 55 16.07 1.62 -10.50
C ILE A 55 16.26 1.70 -12.01
N PHE A 56 15.19 1.46 -12.78
CA PHE A 56 15.15 1.73 -14.20
C PHE A 56 13.80 2.28 -14.63
N GLN A 57 13.83 3.16 -15.62
CA GLN A 57 12.66 3.75 -16.28
C GLN A 57 12.90 3.71 -17.78
N GLN A 58 12.14 2.86 -18.47
CA GLN A 58 12.08 2.79 -19.92
C GLN A 58 10.66 3.17 -20.38
N GLU A 59 10.50 3.52 -21.65
CA GLU A 59 9.23 4.03 -22.20
C GLU A 59 8.01 3.17 -21.86
N HIS A 60 8.17 1.84 -21.80
CA HIS A 60 7.09 0.89 -21.53
C HIS A 60 7.20 0.15 -20.19
N ARG A 61 8.32 0.28 -19.48
CA ARG A 61 8.66 -0.56 -18.32
C ARG A 61 9.39 0.22 -17.26
N GLU A 62 8.95 0.10 -16.02
CA GLU A 62 9.61 0.73 -14.88
C GLU A 62 9.78 -0.28 -13.75
N PHE A 63 10.85 -0.12 -12.99
CA PHE A 63 11.07 -0.87 -11.77
C PHE A 63 11.49 0.06 -10.65
N ASN A 64 10.84 -0.09 -9.50
CA ASN A 64 11.23 0.60 -8.30
C ASN A 64 11.27 -0.34 -7.10
N LEU A 65 12.17 0.01 -6.18
CA LEU A 65 12.22 -0.57 -4.84
C LEU A 65 11.68 0.46 -3.85
N GLN A 66 10.88 -0.02 -2.91
CA GLN A 66 10.19 0.80 -1.92
C GLN A 66 10.42 0.23 -0.53
N LEU A 67 10.85 1.11 0.36
CA LEU A 67 10.84 0.88 1.80
C LEU A 67 9.55 1.47 2.35
N ALA A 68 8.84 0.68 3.13
CA ALA A 68 7.58 1.05 3.75
C ALA A 68 7.69 0.89 5.26
N VAL A 69 7.06 1.82 5.98
CA VAL A 69 6.92 1.75 7.42
C VAL A 69 5.44 1.96 7.73
N CYS A 70 4.80 0.92 8.25
CA CYS A 70 3.37 0.92 8.51
C CYS A 70 3.07 0.63 9.97
N TYR A 71 2.06 1.31 10.48
CA TYR A 71 1.33 0.93 11.67
C TYR A 71 0.32 -0.16 11.30
N ALA A 72 0.33 -1.26 12.04
CA ALA A 72 -0.49 -2.43 11.80
C ALA A 72 -1.62 -2.49 12.83
N ILE A 73 -2.82 -2.71 12.35
CA ILE A 73 -4.04 -2.81 13.15
C ILE A 73 -4.74 -4.11 12.79
N GLN A 74 -5.14 -4.90 13.77
CA GLN A 74 -5.88 -6.13 13.57
C GLN A 74 -7.05 -6.25 14.54
N ASN A 75 -8.26 -6.40 14.02
CA ASN A 75 -9.48 -6.49 14.83
C ASN A 75 -9.75 -7.95 15.22
N ILE A 76 -9.50 -8.31 16.48
CA ILE A 76 -9.63 -9.71 16.92
C ILE A 76 -11.07 -10.05 17.29
N THR A 77 -11.78 -9.16 17.97
CA THR A 77 -13.22 -9.33 18.24
C THR A 77 -14.04 -8.35 17.40
N PRO A 78 -15.30 -8.70 17.07
CA PRO A 78 -16.19 -7.76 16.38
C PRO A 78 -16.57 -6.62 17.34
N LYS A 79 -16.60 -5.39 16.82
CA LYS A 79 -17.12 -4.23 17.54
C LYS A 79 -18.64 -4.18 17.36
N LEU A 80 -19.41 -4.36 18.43
CA LEU A 80 -20.88 -4.44 18.36
C LEU A 80 -21.54 -3.06 18.42
N ASN A 81 -20.96 -2.13 19.17
CA ASN A 81 -21.41 -0.75 19.28
C ASN A 81 -20.22 0.21 19.53
N GLU A 82 -20.46 1.53 19.47
CA GLU A 82 -19.38 2.51 19.62
C GLU A 82 -18.76 2.53 21.03
N SER A 83 -19.56 2.22 22.05
CA SER A 83 -19.20 2.16 23.46
C SER A 83 -18.68 0.79 23.92
N ASP A 84 -18.33 -0.09 22.98
CA ASP A 84 -17.96 -1.48 23.26
C ASP A 84 -16.58 -1.58 23.90
N GLN A 85 -16.54 -1.75 25.22
CA GLN A 85 -15.29 -1.84 25.99
C GLN A 85 -14.59 -3.21 25.89
N GLU A 86 -15.28 -4.24 25.42
CA GLU A 86 -14.73 -5.59 25.27
C GLU A 86 -14.17 -5.84 23.85
N TRP A 87 -14.24 -4.83 22.99
CA TRP A 87 -13.60 -4.87 21.68
C TRP A 87 -12.08 -4.90 21.82
N THR A 88 -11.46 -5.92 21.24
CA THR A 88 -10.01 -6.14 21.30
C THR A 88 -9.40 -5.90 19.92
N GLN A 89 -8.52 -4.91 19.87
CA GLN A 89 -7.73 -4.57 18.70
C GLN A 89 -6.25 -4.76 19.02
N LEU A 90 -5.53 -5.47 18.14
CA LEU A 90 -4.09 -5.54 18.20
C LEU A 90 -3.48 -4.44 17.35
N GLU A 91 -2.51 -3.77 17.94
CA GLU A 91 -1.76 -2.70 17.30
C GLU A 91 -0.29 -3.10 17.19
N GLY A 92 0.39 -2.58 16.19
CA GLY A 92 1.73 -3.02 15.87
C GLY A 92 2.46 -2.19 14.84
N PHE A 93 3.65 -2.66 14.50
CA PHE A 93 4.57 -2.05 13.56
C PHE A 93 4.95 -3.04 12.46
N SER A 94 4.99 -2.58 11.22
CA SER A 94 5.37 -3.40 10.08
C SER A 94 6.26 -2.62 9.11
N PRO A 95 7.59 -2.83 9.17
CA PRO A 95 8.46 -2.39 8.10
C PRO A 95 8.31 -3.34 6.91
N GLY A 96 8.51 -2.83 5.70
CA GLY A 96 8.37 -3.63 4.49
C GLY A 96 9.36 -3.24 3.42
N LEU A 97 9.88 -4.25 2.72
CA LEU A 97 10.58 -4.08 1.46
C LEU A 97 9.66 -4.52 0.32
N VAL A 98 9.53 -3.65 -0.67
CA VAL A 98 8.56 -3.78 -1.74
C VAL A 98 9.25 -3.60 -3.08
N ALA A 99 9.01 -4.51 -4.01
CA ALA A 99 9.41 -4.42 -5.39
C ALA A 99 8.16 -4.19 -6.27
N ASN A 100 8.23 -3.18 -7.13
CA ASN A 100 7.17 -2.89 -8.10
C ASN A 100 7.75 -2.96 -9.50
N TYR A 101 7.15 -3.78 -10.36
CA TYR A 101 7.44 -3.86 -11.78
C TYR A 101 6.22 -3.36 -12.56
N LEU A 102 6.39 -2.24 -13.25
CA LEU A 102 5.30 -1.54 -13.92
C LEU A 102 5.40 -1.72 -15.43
N VAL A 103 4.29 -2.12 -16.04
CA VAL A 103 4.14 -2.23 -17.49
C VAL A 103 3.14 -1.18 -17.93
N LYS A 104 3.58 -0.24 -18.76
CA LYS A 104 2.73 0.84 -19.27
C LYS A 104 1.63 0.26 -20.17
N ILE A 105 0.38 0.66 -19.94
CA ILE A 105 -0.76 0.27 -20.75
C ILE A 105 -1.30 1.48 -21.49
N GLY A 106 -1.23 1.44 -22.82
CA GLY A 106 -1.72 2.49 -23.70
C GLY A 106 -0.75 3.66 -23.86
N LYS A 107 -1.22 4.68 -24.59
CA LYS A 107 -0.48 5.93 -24.84
C LYS A 107 -0.75 6.94 -23.74
N ASP A 108 0.20 7.86 -23.57
CA ASP A 108 0.02 9.00 -22.67
C ASP A 108 -1.12 9.87 -23.16
N LYS A 109 -1.99 10.26 -22.23
CA LYS A 109 -3.12 11.15 -22.52
C LYS A 109 -2.82 12.52 -21.94
N VAL A 110 -2.83 13.52 -22.81
CA VAL A 110 -2.79 14.91 -22.37
C VAL A 110 -4.11 15.24 -21.71
N GLY A 111 -4.06 15.88 -20.55
CA GLY A 111 -5.20 16.40 -19.84
C GLY A 111 -4.91 17.81 -19.31
N TYR A 112 -5.94 18.46 -18.80
CA TYR A 112 -5.83 19.74 -18.10
C TYR A 112 -6.36 19.56 -16.69
N TYR A 113 -5.62 20.04 -15.70
CA TYR A 113 -6.02 20.01 -14.30
C TYR A 113 -5.67 21.33 -13.64
N TYR A 114 -6.67 22.03 -13.10
CA TYR A 114 -6.54 23.39 -12.55
C TYR A 114 -5.70 24.34 -13.42
N GLY A 115 -5.98 24.37 -14.73
CA GLY A 115 -5.31 25.28 -15.68
C GLY A 115 -3.89 24.88 -16.09
N SER A 116 -3.35 23.77 -15.55
CA SER A 116 -2.04 23.26 -15.93
C SER A 116 -2.14 22.03 -16.84
N PRO A 117 -1.35 21.94 -17.92
CA PRO A 117 -1.28 20.74 -18.74
C PRO A 117 -0.64 19.59 -17.95
N LEU A 118 -1.28 18.43 -17.99
CA LEU A 118 -0.79 17.19 -17.36
C LEU A 118 -0.69 16.07 -18.40
N LEU A 119 0.28 15.19 -18.23
CA LEU A 119 0.32 13.87 -18.89
C LEU A 119 -0.19 12.81 -17.91
N ARG A 120 -1.21 12.08 -18.33
CA ARG A 120 -1.74 10.94 -17.60
C ARG A 120 -1.25 9.64 -18.23
N ASN A 121 -0.63 8.82 -17.39
CA ASN A 121 -0.05 7.54 -17.76
C ASN A 121 -0.73 6.43 -16.95
N ASN A 122 -0.86 5.24 -17.53
CA ASN A 122 -1.50 4.11 -16.85
C ASN A 122 -0.57 2.90 -16.92
N TYR A 123 -0.48 2.16 -15.82
CA TYR A 123 0.40 1.02 -15.69
C TYR A 123 -0.32 -0.15 -15.04
N LEU A 124 0.02 -1.35 -15.48
CA LEU A 124 -0.17 -2.57 -14.70
C LEU A 124 1.03 -2.72 -13.78
N ASN A 125 0.81 -2.85 -12.48
CA ASN A 125 1.85 -2.98 -11.49
C ASN A 125 1.87 -4.41 -10.93
N PHE A 126 2.99 -5.10 -11.11
CA PHE A 126 3.28 -6.36 -10.45
C PHE A 126 4.08 -6.06 -9.18
N HIS A 127 3.47 -6.38 -8.06
CA HIS A 127 3.94 -6.01 -6.73
C HIS A 127 4.32 -7.26 -5.95
N GLY A 128 5.54 -7.27 -5.42
CA GLY A 128 6.01 -8.28 -4.48
C GLY A 128 6.54 -7.60 -3.22
N ALA A 129 6.17 -8.09 -2.04
CA ALA A 129 6.70 -7.54 -0.80
C ALA A 129 6.97 -8.60 0.27
N ILE A 130 7.94 -8.27 1.13
CA ILE A 130 8.26 -9.00 2.34
C ILE A 130 8.13 -8.02 3.50
N ARG A 131 7.27 -8.35 4.47
CA ARG A 131 7.00 -7.50 5.64
C ARG A 131 6.94 -8.33 6.91
N PRO A 132 7.85 -8.18 7.87
CA PRO A 132 7.56 -8.61 9.22
C PRO A 132 6.47 -7.70 9.83
N VAL A 133 5.59 -8.29 10.62
CA VAL A 133 4.54 -7.59 11.36
C VAL A 133 4.72 -7.91 12.84
N PHE A 134 4.90 -6.87 13.65
CA PHE A 134 5.12 -6.96 15.08
C PHE A 134 3.92 -6.38 15.81
N PHE A 135 3.07 -7.24 16.36
CA PHE A 135 1.99 -6.85 17.27
C PHE A 135 2.44 -7.00 18.72
N HIS A 136 1.73 -6.34 19.62
CA HIS A 136 1.92 -6.53 21.07
C HIS A 136 1.77 -8.00 21.49
N LEU A 137 0.92 -8.76 20.78
CA LEU A 137 0.78 -10.19 20.95
C LEU A 137 1.73 -10.94 19.99
N LYS A 138 2.70 -11.67 20.53
CA LYS A 138 3.71 -12.40 19.74
C LYS A 138 3.08 -13.43 18.81
N GLN A 139 1.99 -14.07 19.22
CA GLN A 139 1.27 -15.08 18.43
C GLN A 139 0.61 -14.49 17.18
N ALA A 140 0.30 -13.19 17.18
CA ALA A 140 -0.22 -12.48 16.02
C ALA A 140 0.89 -11.90 15.13
N SER A 141 2.13 -11.87 15.64
CA SER A 141 3.29 -11.36 14.92
C SER A 141 3.85 -12.42 13.98
N GLY A 142 4.40 -12.00 12.85
CA GLY A 142 4.91 -12.95 11.87
C GLY A 142 5.48 -12.31 10.61
N LEU A 143 5.87 -13.15 9.66
CA LEU A 143 6.30 -12.72 8.34
C LEU A 143 5.13 -12.76 7.37
N MET A 144 4.87 -11.64 6.71
CA MET A 144 3.88 -11.52 5.65
C MET A 144 4.60 -11.41 4.30
N LEU A 145 4.16 -12.25 3.37
CA LEU A 145 4.58 -12.22 1.96
C LEU A 145 3.40 -11.72 1.13
N GLU A 146 3.65 -10.75 0.26
CA GLU A 146 2.62 -10.16 -0.60
C GLU A 146 2.98 -10.38 -2.06
N LEU A 147 1.99 -10.81 -2.83
CA LEU A 147 2.02 -10.83 -4.29
C LEU A 147 0.71 -10.22 -4.78
N GLU A 148 0.80 -9.19 -5.60
CA GLU A 148 -0.35 -8.43 -6.06
C GLU A 148 -0.19 -7.97 -7.50
N ILE A 149 -1.31 -7.89 -8.20
CA ILE A 149 -1.43 -7.19 -9.47
C ILE A 149 -2.35 -6.00 -9.21
N SER A 150 -1.86 -4.78 -9.46
CA SER A 150 -2.60 -3.55 -9.24
C SER A 150 -2.56 -2.64 -10.45
N TYR A 151 -3.50 -1.70 -10.50
CA TYR A 151 -3.53 -0.63 -11.47
C TYR A 151 -2.87 0.61 -10.88
N ARG A 152 -1.93 1.23 -11.60
CA ARG A 152 -1.32 2.50 -11.21
C ARG A 152 -1.60 3.57 -12.25
N MET A 153 -2.12 4.71 -11.77
CA MET A 153 -2.25 5.94 -12.56
C MET A 153 -1.13 6.91 -12.17
N GLY A 154 -0.41 7.41 -13.17
CA GLY A 154 0.59 8.46 -13.03
C GLY A 154 0.05 9.79 -13.57
N LEU A 155 0.33 10.88 -12.86
CA LEU A 155 0.06 12.25 -13.29
C LEU A 155 1.38 13.02 -13.31
N HIS A 156 1.78 13.48 -14.49
CA HIS A 156 3.01 14.26 -14.67
C HIS A 156 2.64 15.69 -15.08
N ALA A 157 3.05 16.67 -14.26
CA ALA A 157 2.90 18.08 -14.63
C ALA A 157 3.86 18.44 -15.77
N VAL A 158 3.33 19.07 -16.82
CA VAL A 158 4.11 19.54 -17.96
C VAL A 158 4.60 20.95 -17.65
N SER A 159 5.91 21.10 -17.43
CA SER A 159 6.51 22.42 -17.15
C SER A 159 6.74 23.24 -18.41
N GLU A 160 7.03 22.59 -19.54
CA GLU A 160 7.32 23.23 -20.82
C GLU A 160 6.72 22.42 -21.96
N TYR A 161 6.14 23.10 -22.95
CA TYR A 161 5.67 22.48 -24.18
C TYR A 161 5.93 23.41 -25.37
N LYS A 162 6.23 22.81 -26.52
CA LYS A 162 6.33 23.52 -27.81
C LYS A 162 5.11 23.18 -28.65
N LEU A 163 4.39 24.19 -29.09
CA LEU A 163 3.38 24.02 -30.14
C LEU A 163 4.11 23.76 -31.45
N LYS A 164 3.75 22.70 -32.17
CA LYS A 164 4.17 22.57 -33.56
C LYS A 164 3.45 23.65 -34.37
N PRO A 165 4.17 24.45 -35.18
CA PRO A 165 3.55 25.37 -36.13
C PRO A 165 2.75 24.61 -37.19
#